data_AF-A0A9X0D606-F1
#
_entry.id   AF-A0A9X0D606-F1
#
_cell.length_a   1.000
_cell.length_b   1.000
_cell.length_c   1.000
_cell.angle_alpha   90.00
_cell.angle_beta   90.00
_cell.angle_gamma   90.00
#
_symmetry.space_group_name_H-M   'P 1'
#
loop_
_entity.id
_entity.type
_entity.pdbx_description
1 polymer ?
#
loop_
_entity_poly.entity_id
_entity_poly.type
_entity_poly.pdbx_seq_one_letter_code
_entity_poly.pdbx_strand_id
1 'polypeptide(L)'
;MKVNMRCVLNTKDITGETRTVFHVTPNQVSAQNDGDMNAIHWHRFIDHMTSKPMQLPDSCQDPLTCGTQATGWLRGGHPSPEDYAVLRTVCFSWNGNCCFAEVQAHVRHCYGYYVYKLQPTTFGVKARYCTENSAIDHKAKDALFYHTPSNDALEDHVIHLEYHVNSSWKCMVYCLVEKTCVSFNYHPHSGACEINNSTGLSSPDSLRERPGIEYYEKM
;
A
#
# COMPACT_ATOMS: atom_id res chain seq x y z
N MET A 1 -12.36 17.50 -9.99
CA MET A 1 -10.94 17.34 -10.34
C MET A 1 -10.72 15.97 -10.99
N LYS A 2 -9.79 15.81 -11.93
CA LYS A 2 -9.42 14.48 -12.47
C LYS A 2 -8.37 13.87 -11.54
N VAL A 3 -8.77 12.91 -10.71
CA VAL A 3 -7.83 12.10 -9.92
C VAL A 3 -7.01 11.26 -10.91
N ASN A 4 -5.70 11.48 -10.97
CA ASN A 4 -4.83 10.75 -11.89
C ASN A 4 -4.38 9.42 -11.26
N MET A 5 -5.23 8.39 -11.39
CA MET A 5 -5.03 7.06 -10.80
C MET A 5 -3.96 6.19 -11.51
N ARG A 6 -3.20 6.73 -12.47
CA ARG A 6 -2.18 5.93 -13.20
C ARG A 6 -0.93 5.73 -12.35
N CYS A 7 -0.86 4.65 -11.57
CA CYS A 7 0.38 4.26 -10.87
C CYS A 7 1.53 3.98 -11.87
N VAL A 8 2.75 3.92 -11.36
CA VAL A 8 3.94 3.60 -12.14
C VAL A 8 3.89 2.12 -12.58
N LEU A 9 4.10 1.87 -13.88
CA LEU A 9 4.29 0.51 -14.41
C LEU A 9 5.70 0.00 -14.08
N ASN A 10 5.84 -1.28 -13.76
CA ASN A 10 7.11 -1.97 -13.44
C ASN A 10 7.79 -1.54 -12.12
N THR A 11 7.03 -1.52 -11.01
CA THR A 11 7.58 -1.36 -9.66
C THR A 11 8.29 -2.63 -9.19
N LYS A 12 9.44 -2.50 -8.52
CA LYS A 12 10.13 -3.62 -7.87
C LYS A 12 9.69 -3.75 -6.42
N ASP A 13 9.28 -4.94 -6.02
CA ASP A 13 8.90 -5.17 -4.63
C ASP A 13 10.16 -5.33 -3.77
N ILE A 14 10.19 -4.61 -2.65
CA ILE A 14 11.17 -4.76 -1.58
C ILE A 14 10.48 -5.52 -0.45
N THR A 15 11.00 -6.71 -0.14
CA THR A 15 10.56 -7.53 0.99
C THR A 15 11.68 -7.62 2.04
N GLY A 16 11.32 -7.94 3.27
CA GLY A 16 12.30 -8.21 4.32
C GLY A 16 11.68 -8.28 5.70
N GLU A 17 11.71 -9.44 6.33
CA GLU A 17 11.16 -9.71 7.67
C GLU A 17 11.70 -8.73 8.73
N THR A 18 12.96 -8.33 8.61
CA THR A 18 13.62 -7.45 9.57
C THR A 18 13.42 -5.96 9.32
N ARG A 19 12.73 -5.54 8.24
CA ARG A 19 12.54 -4.11 7.90
C ARG A 19 11.50 -3.40 8.75
N THR A 20 10.80 -4.11 9.63
CA THR A 20 9.64 -3.54 10.33
C THR A 20 10.04 -2.68 11.51
N VAL A 21 9.21 -1.69 11.86
CA VAL A 21 9.37 -0.86 13.09
C VAL A 21 9.37 -1.68 14.38
N PHE A 22 8.93 -2.94 14.35
CA PHE A 22 8.92 -3.84 15.51
C PHE A 22 10.21 -4.67 15.63
N HIS A 23 11.04 -4.70 14.58
CA HIS A 23 12.26 -5.49 14.59
C HIS A 23 13.43 -4.70 15.19
N VAL A 24 13.87 -5.09 16.38
CA VAL A 24 15.04 -4.50 17.04
C VAL A 24 16.28 -5.34 16.75
N THR A 25 17.36 -4.67 16.35
CA THR A 25 18.64 -5.27 16.05
C THR A 25 19.45 -5.43 17.34
N PRO A 26 19.79 -6.65 17.78
CA PRO A 26 20.45 -6.89 19.05
C PRO A 26 21.92 -6.43 19.07
N ASN A 27 22.55 -6.31 17.90
CA ASN A 27 23.92 -5.81 17.78
C ASN A 27 24.17 -5.08 16.45
N GLN A 28 25.15 -4.17 16.42
CA GLN A 28 25.49 -3.40 15.21
C GLN A 28 26.08 -4.26 14.08
N VAL A 29 26.64 -5.44 14.41
CA VAL A 29 27.30 -6.31 13.43
C VAL A 29 26.27 -6.94 12.49
N SER A 30 25.13 -7.37 13.03
CA SER A 30 24.02 -7.99 12.28
C SER A 30 23.15 -6.99 11.52
N ALA A 31 23.37 -5.69 11.71
CA ALA A 31 22.63 -4.66 10.99
C ALA A 31 22.82 -4.80 9.47
N GLN A 32 21.75 -4.50 8.73
CA GLN A 32 21.69 -4.52 7.27
C GLN A 32 21.77 -3.09 6.72
N ASN A 33 22.14 -2.95 5.45
CA ASN A 33 22.31 -1.67 4.75
C ASN A 33 21.61 -1.72 3.38
N ASP A 34 20.95 -0.64 2.99
CA ASP A 34 20.33 -0.45 1.66
C ASP A 34 21.30 0.30 0.70
N GLY A 35 22.60 -0.03 0.78
CA GLY A 35 23.66 0.65 0.03
C GLY A 35 23.66 0.36 -1.47
N ASP A 36 22.91 -0.65 -1.91
CA ASP A 36 22.76 -1.11 -3.29
C ASP A 36 21.42 -0.71 -3.91
N MET A 37 20.62 0.14 -3.24
CA MET A 37 19.36 0.61 -3.78
C MET A 37 19.54 1.32 -5.13
N ASN A 38 18.67 0.97 -6.08
CA ASN A 38 18.73 1.49 -7.43
C ASN A 38 17.87 2.75 -7.58
N ALA A 39 18.48 3.92 -7.55
CA ALA A 39 17.79 5.22 -7.62
C ALA A 39 16.97 5.46 -8.91
N ILE A 40 17.12 4.63 -9.95
CA ILE A 40 16.39 4.76 -11.21
C ILE A 40 15.01 4.09 -11.11
N HIS A 41 14.90 2.99 -10.37
CA HIS A 41 13.69 2.18 -10.31
C HIS A 41 12.72 2.65 -9.23
N TRP A 42 11.44 2.46 -9.51
CA TRP A 42 10.39 2.59 -8.51
C TRP A 42 10.28 1.30 -7.70
N HIS A 43 10.17 1.46 -6.39
CA HIS A 43 10.05 0.36 -5.45
C HIS A 43 8.76 0.45 -4.66
N ARG A 44 8.27 -0.70 -4.20
CA ARG A 44 7.13 -0.82 -3.29
C ARG A 44 7.53 -1.74 -2.15
N PHE A 45 7.24 -1.34 -0.91
CA PHE A 45 7.45 -2.22 0.23
C PHE A 45 6.28 -3.18 0.37
N ILE A 46 6.58 -4.47 0.54
CA ILE A 46 5.59 -5.53 0.73
C ILE A 46 5.98 -6.34 1.96
N ASP A 47 4.98 -6.61 2.80
CA ASP A 47 5.12 -7.49 3.95
C ASP A 47 5.41 -8.92 3.48
N HIS A 48 6.48 -9.52 4.01
CA HIS A 48 6.98 -10.83 3.57
C HIS A 48 5.98 -11.97 3.81
N MET A 49 5.15 -11.87 4.84
CA MET A 49 4.25 -12.94 5.26
C MET A 49 2.86 -12.82 4.63
N THR A 50 2.33 -11.60 4.59
CA THR A 50 0.96 -11.32 4.19
C THR A 50 0.85 -10.82 2.75
N SER A 51 1.97 -10.49 2.11
CA SER A 51 2.02 -9.82 0.80
C SER A 51 1.25 -8.49 0.74
N LYS A 52 0.94 -7.89 1.91
CA LYS A 52 0.26 -6.59 1.99
C LYS A 52 1.25 -5.44 1.79
N PRO A 53 0.82 -4.31 1.21
CA PRO A 53 1.66 -3.13 1.10
C PRO A 53 2.12 -2.61 2.46
N MET A 54 3.35 -2.13 2.50
CA MET A 54 3.91 -1.40 3.63
C MET A 54 4.40 -0.03 3.17
N GLN A 55 4.71 0.85 4.12
CA GLN A 55 5.20 2.20 3.83
C GLN A 55 6.35 2.59 4.75
N LEU A 56 7.08 3.64 4.37
CA LEU A 56 8.00 4.28 5.32
C LEU A 56 7.20 4.81 6.53
N PRO A 57 7.79 4.86 7.72
CA PRO A 57 7.17 5.60 8.83
C PRO A 57 7.16 7.10 8.55
N ASP A 58 6.07 7.77 8.91
CA ASP A 58 5.96 9.24 8.80
C ASP A 58 6.54 10.00 10.00
N SER A 59 7.07 9.25 10.98
CA SER A 59 7.64 9.77 12.20
C SER A 59 8.97 9.11 12.51
N CYS A 60 9.74 9.80 13.36
CA CYS A 60 11.05 9.35 13.79
C CYS A 60 11.00 7.97 14.43
N GLN A 61 11.87 7.08 13.96
CA GLN A 61 12.05 5.76 14.56
C GLN A 61 13.34 5.72 15.37
N ASP A 62 13.34 4.87 16.39
CA ASP A 62 14.53 4.69 17.21
C ASP A 62 15.67 4.04 16.39
N PRO A 63 16.94 4.44 16.65
CA PRO A 63 18.10 3.73 16.14
C PRO A 63 18.06 2.24 16.51
N LEU A 64 18.78 1.39 15.76
CA LEU A 64 18.80 -0.06 15.95
C LEU A 64 17.48 -0.78 15.62
N THR A 65 16.49 -0.08 15.09
CA THR A 65 15.21 -0.67 14.64
C THR A 65 15.28 -1.01 13.15
N CYS A 66 14.33 -1.81 12.64
CA CYS A 66 14.19 -2.13 11.22
C CYS A 66 15.41 -2.88 10.64
N GLY A 67 16.10 -3.61 11.52
CA GLY A 67 17.22 -4.48 11.16
C GLY A 67 18.47 -3.71 10.74
N THR A 68 18.63 -2.46 11.15
CA THR A 68 19.73 -1.58 10.75
C THR A 68 20.30 -0.78 11.92
N GLN A 69 21.39 -0.04 11.72
CA GLN A 69 21.88 0.91 12.73
C GLN A 69 21.08 2.21 12.63
N ALA A 70 21.10 2.84 11.46
CA ALA A 70 20.44 4.10 11.22
C ALA A 70 19.09 3.90 10.51
N THR A 71 18.00 4.23 11.20
CA THR A 71 16.64 3.89 10.80
C THR A 71 16.04 4.97 9.91
N GLY A 72 15.72 4.64 8.65
CA GLY A 72 15.14 5.55 7.67
C GLY A 72 13.63 5.74 7.81
N TRP A 73 13.16 6.99 7.84
CA TRP A 73 11.75 7.40 7.95
C TRP A 73 11.46 8.64 7.08
N LEU A 74 10.22 8.82 6.66
CA LEU A 74 9.80 9.88 5.74
C LEU A 74 9.49 11.19 6.49
N ARG A 75 10.28 12.23 6.27
CA ARG A 75 10.04 13.55 6.88
C ARG A 75 8.95 14.29 6.11
N GLY A 76 7.92 14.72 6.83
CA GLY A 76 6.83 15.55 6.29
C GLY A 76 5.67 14.76 5.69
N GLY A 77 5.62 13.45 5.90
CA GLY A 77 4.47 12.64 5.53
C GLY A 77 4.43 12.17 4.08
N HIS A 78 3.62 11.14 3.83
CA HIS A 78 3.30 10.68 2.49
C HIS A 78 2.42 11.70 1.71
N PRO A 79 2.50 11.73 0.37
CA PRO A 79 1.62 12.55 -0.48
C PRO A 79 0.16 12.11 -0.46
N SER A 80 -0.75 13.03 -0.79
CA SER A 80 -2.16 12.74 -1.05
C SER A 80 -2.37 12.04 -2.40
N PRO A 81 -3.54 11.40 -2.65
CA PRO A 81 -3.83 10.75 -3.95
C PRO A 81 -3.85 11.73 -5.14
N GLU A 82 -4.13 13.01 -4.87
CA GLU A 82 -4.19 14.06 -5.89
C GLU A 82 -2.81 14.54 -6.31
N ASP A 83 -1.80 14.29 -5.47
CA ASP A 83 -0.43 14.66 -5.74
C ASP A 83 0.17 13.74 -6.82
N TYR A 84 0.93 14.36 -7.73
CA TYR A 84 1.83 13.63 -8.61
C TYR A 84 2.97 12.98 -7.79
N ALA A 85 3.94 12.36 -8.46
CA ALA A 85 5.19 12.02 -7.79
C ALA A 85 5.82 13.28 -7.20
N VAL A 86 5.97 13.33 -5.88
CA VAL A 86 6.56 14.46 -5.15
C VAL A 86 7.94 14.10 -4.63
N LEU A 87 8.79 15.10 -4.49
CA LEU A 87 10.05 14.96 -3.79
C LEU A 87 9.81 15.06 -2.27
N ARG A 88 10.39 14.14 -1.51
CA ARG A 88 10.36 14.10 -0.05
C ARG A 88 11.75 13.81 0.50
N THR A 89 12.00 14.28 1.71
CA THR A 89 13.21 13.96 2.45
C THR A 89 12.98 12.69 3.28
N VAL A 90 13.87 11.70 3.13
CA VAL A 90 13.97 10.58 4.07
C VAL A 90 15.09 10.90 5.05
N CYS A 91 14.76 10.92 6.34
CA CYS A 91 15.71 11.09 7.44
C CYS A 91 16.15 9.73 7.98
N PHE A 92 17.41 9.63 8.41
CA PHE A 92 17.96 8.47 9.07
C PHE A 92 18.31 8.80 10.51
N SER A 93 17.62 8.14 11.44
CA SER A 93 17.79 8.30 12.88
C SER A 93 19.00 7.51 13.37
N TRP A 94 19.97 8.18 13.99
CA TRP A 94 21.17 7.55 14.54
C TRP A 94 21.76 8.35 15.70
N ASN A 95 22.32 7.65 16.70
CA ASN A 95 23.07 8.24 17.80
C ASN A 95 22.34 9.39 18.54
N GLY A 96 21.05 9.18 18.82
CA GLY A 96 20.19 10.18 19.49
C GLY A 96 19.78 11.37 18.61
N ASN A 97 20.22 11.44 17.35
CA ASN A 97 19.75 12.41 16.38
C ASN A 97 18.74 11.75 15.43
N CYS A 98 17.50 12.23 15.50
CA CYS A 98 16.38 11.77 14.69
C CYS A 98 16.59 11.91 13.16
N CYS A 99 17.43 12.86 12.74
CA CYS A 99 17.79 13.06 11.34
C CYS A 99 19.30 13.35 11.25
N PHE A 100 20.10 12.34 11.62
CA PHE A 100 21.57 12.40 11.53
C PHE A 100 22.04 12.52 10.07
N ALA A 101 21.37 11.82 9.16
CA ALA A 101 21.61 11.89 7.72
C ALA A 101 20.27 11.96 6.98
N GLU A 102 20.29 12.45 5.75
CA GLU A 102 19.09 12.56 4.92
C GLU A 102 19.39 12.32 3.44
N VAL A 103 18.37 11.84 2.73
CA VAL A 103 18.38 11.72 1.26
C VAL A 103 17.06 12.19 0.69
N GLN A 104 17.05 12.53 -0.59
CA GLN A 104 15.83 12.84 -1.33
C GLN A 104 15.26 11.58 -1.97
N ALA A 105 13.95 11.36 -1.86
CA ALA A 105 13.22 10.30 -2.51
C ALA A 105 12.03 10.87 -3.28
N HIS A 106 11.75 10.32 -4.46
CA HIS A 106 10.45 10.57 -5.08
C HIS A 106 9.44 9.61 -4.49
N VAL A 107 8.31 10.13 -4.04
CA VAL A 107 7.22 9.37 -3.44
C VAL A 107 5.97 9.61 -4.25
N ARG A 108 5.23 8.54 -4.52
CA ARG A 108 3.94 8.65 -5.19
C ARG A 108 2.91 7.82 -4.47
N HIS A 109 1.76 8.42 -4.23
CA HIS A 109 0.58 7.71 -3.76
C HIS A 109 -0.04 6.97 -4.95
N CYS A 110 -0.08 5.64 -4.85
CA CYS A 110 -0.87 4.77 -5.71
C CYS A 110 -2.05 4.24 -4.91
N TYR A 111 -3.02 3.60 -5.55
CA TYR A 111 -4.20 3.21 -4.81
C TYR A 111 -3.92 2.12 -3.76
N GLY A 112 -4.05 2.48 -2.49
CA GLY A 112 -3.83 1.58 -1.35
C GLY A 112 -2.35 1.33 -1.02
N TYR A 113 -1.40 2.00 -1.68
CA TYR A 113 0.03 1.85 -1.40
C TYR A 113 0.88 2.99 -1.95
N TYR A 114 2.10 3.14 -1.43
CA TYR A 114 3.08 4.09 -1.91
C TYR A 114 4.19 3.43 -2.71
N VAL A 115 4.73 4.16 -3.67
CA VAL A 115 5.92 3.76 -4.43
C VAL A 115 7.01 4.81 -4.31
N TYR A 116 8.26 4.37 -4.35
CA TYR A 116 9.43 5.18 -4.00
C TYR A 116 10.57 5.04 -5.01
N LYS A 117 11.18 6.15 -5.41
CA LYS A 117 12.56 6.14 -5.93
C LYS A 117 13.51 6.46 -4.80
N LEU A 118 14.17 5.42 -4.29
CA LEU A 118 15.03 5.46 -3.12
C LEU A 118 16.49 5.60 -3.53
N GLN A 119 17.24 6.42 -2.80
CA GLN A 119 18.69 6.53 -3.00
C GLN A 119 19.42 5.39 -2.27
N PRO A 120 20.57 4.91 -2.78
CA PRO A 120 21.43 4.04 -2.00
C PRO A 120 21.94 4.72 -0.73
N THR A 121 22.00 3.97 0.37
CA THR A 121 22.44 4.47 1.68
C THR A 121 23.95 4.33 1.86
N THR A 122 24.71 5.25 1.27
CA THR A 122 26.18 5.25 1.28
C THR A 122 26.77 6.05 2.45
N PHE A 123 26.26 5.85 3.67
CA PHE A 123 26.75 6.52 4.87
C PHE A 123 27.86 5.71 5.57
N GLY A 124 28.57 6.33 6.51
CA GLY A 124 29.56 5.66 7.36
C GLY A 124 28.95 4.68 8.39
N VAL A 125 27.63 4.54 8.41
CA VAL A 125 26.88 3.62 9.28
C VAL A 125 25.91 2.81 8.42
N LYS A 126 25.62 1.58 8.82
CA LYS A 126 24.63 0.76 8.10
C LYS A 126 23.24 1.39 8.29
N ALA A 127 22.61 1.75 7.19
CA ALA A 127 21.33 2.44 7.20
C ALA A 127 20.34 1.76 6.26
N ARG A 128 19.06 1.80 6.62
CA ARG A 128 18.03 1.09 5.86
C ARG A 128 16.72 1.85 5.90
N TYR A 129 15.96 1.76 4.82
CA TYR A 129 14.59 2.25 4.80
C TYR A 129 13.71 1.34 5.66
N CYS A 130 13.13 1.92 6.72
CA CYS A 130 12.22 1.20 7.60
C CYS A 130 10.84 1.03 6.98
N THR A 131 10.08 0.06 7.46
CA THR A 131 8.71 -0.18 7.03
C THR A 131 7.78 -0.27 8.23
N GLU A 132 6.58 0.29 8.08
CA GLU A 132 5.48 0.08 9.02
C GLU A 132 4.25 -0.41 8.27
N ASN A 133 3.43 -1.17 8.99
CA ASN A 133 2.07 -1.45 8.57
C ASN A 133 1.19 -0.31 9.02
N SER A 134 1.30 0.83 8.33
CA SER A 134 0.17 1.74 8.31
C SER A 134 -0.77 1.15 7.29
N ALA A 135 -1.77 0.40 7.75
CA ALA A 135 -2.96 0.24 6.94
C ALA A 135 -3.34 1.68 6.58
N ILE A 136 -3.19 2.08 5.31
CA ILE A 136 -3.67 3.39 4.87
C ILE A 136 -5.07 3.47 5.44
N ASP A 137 -5.26 4.35 6.43
CA ASP A 137 -6.52 4.45 7.14
C ASP A 137 -7.49 5.09 6.16
N HIS A 138 -8.04 4.25 5.29
CA HIS A 138 -9.08 4.55 4.32
C HIS A 138 -10.39 4.88 5.03
N LYS A 139 -10.39 5.21 6.33
CA LYS A 139 -11.54 5.83 6.98
C LYS A 139 -11.80 7.22 6.40
N ALA A 140 -12.55 7.17 5.30
CA ALA A 140 -13.69 8.01 4.98
C ALA A 140 -13.47 9.29 4.17
N LYS A 141 -12.28 9.63 3.66
CA LYS A 141 -12.14 10.87 2.87
C LYS A 141 -12.05 10.67 1.34
N ASP A 142 -11.35 9.63 0.87
CA ASP A 142 -11.11 9.42 -0.58
C ASP A 142 -11.44 7.99 -1.07
N ALA A 143 -12.06 7.15 -0.25
CA ALA A 143 -12.44 5.79 -0.66
C ALA A 143 -13.60 5.86 -1.66
N LEU A 144 -13.42 5.26 -2.84
CA LEU A 144 -14.48 5.17 -3.86
C LEU A 144 -15.44 4.02 -3.56
N PHE A 145 -14.92 2.97 -2.93
CA PHE A 145 -15.67 1.81 -2.50
C PHE A 145 -15.26 1.45 -1.08
N TYR A 146 -16.19 0.95 -0.28
CA TYR A 146 -15.93 0.38 1.02
C TYR A 146 -16.14 -1.12 0.98
N HIS A 147 -15.21 -1.86 1.59
CA HIS A 147 -15.36 -3.29 1.80
C HIS A 147 -16.37 -3.51 2.92
N THR A 148 -17.42 -4.28 2.65
CA THR A 148 -18.39 -4.64 3.67
C THR A 148 -17.80 -5.75 4.55
N PRO A 149 -17.81 -5.62 5.89
CA PRO A 149 -17.28 -6.66 6.78
C PRO A 149 -18.18 -7.92 6.86
N SER A 150 -19.30 -7.94 6.14
CA SER A 150 -20.19 -9.10 6.03
C SER A 150 -19.54 -10.21 5.17
N ASN A 151 -19.81 -11.47 5.50
CA ASN A 151 -19.51 -12.62 4.63
C ASN A 151 -20.56 -12.77 3.52
N ASP A 152 -21.18 -11.67 3.14
CA ASP A 152 -22.28 -11.64 2.18
C ASP A 152 -21.80 -11.01 0.88
N ALA A 153 -22.38 -11.44 -0.23
CA ALA A 153 -22.18 -10.84 -1.54
C ALA A 153 -23.50 -10.77 -2.29
N LEU A 154 -23.60 -9.79 -3.19
CA LEU A 154 -24.86 -9.50 -3.88
C LEU A 154 -25.10 -10.50 -5.03
N GLU A 155 -26.27 -11.12 -5.06
CA GLU A 155 -26.73 -11.98 -6.17
C GLU A 155 -27.73 -11.23 -7.06
N ASP A 156 -28.09 -11.82 -8.21
CA ASP A 156 -29.15 -11.35 -9.14
C ASP A 156 -28.99 -9.94 -9.75
N HIS A 157 -27.92 -9.22 -9.40
CA HIS A 157 -27.61 -7.87 -9.85
C HIS A 157 -26.32 -7.77 -10.67
N VAL A 158 -25.72 -8.92 -11.01
CA VAL A 158 -24.50 -9.00 -11.81
C VAL A 158 -24.79 -8.56 -13.25
N ILE A 159 -24.22 -7.43 -13.65
CA ILE A 159 -24.33 -6.88 -15.00
C ILE A 159 -23.16 -7.25 -15.89
N HIS A 160 -22.00 -7.55 -15.31
CA HIS A 160 -20.81 -7.95 -16.05
C HIS A 160 -19.94 -8.88 -15.21
N LEU A 161 -19.25 -9.81 -15.87
CA LEU A 161 -18.39 -10.80 -15.22
C LEU A 161 -17.01 -10.79 -15.87
N GLU A 162 -15.99 -10.56 -15.05
CA GLU A 162 -14.59 -10.52 -15.46
C GLU A 162 -13.82 -11.68 -14.84
N TYR A 163 -12.91 -12.26 -15.61
CA TYR A 163 -12.05 -13.38 -15.18
C TYR A 163 -10.58 -12.98 -15.17
N HIS A 164 -9.74 -13.81 -14.56
CA HIS A 164 -8.30 -13.57 -14.44
C HIS A 164 -7.98 -12.20 -13.79
N VAL A 165 -8.83 -11.80 -12.86
CA VAL A 165 -8.67 -10.60 -12.04
C VAL A 165 -7.87 -11.01 -10.82
N ASN A 166 -6.64 -10.54 -10.71
CA ASN A 166 -5.71 -10.94 -9.64
C ASN A 166 -5.76 -10.03 -8.41
N SER A 167 -6.69 -9.06 -8.38
CA SER A 167 -6.85 -8.12 -7.27
C SER A 167 -8.24 -7.48 -7.29
N SER A 168 -8.83 -7.30 -6.11
CA SER A 168 -10.09 -6.55 -5.92
C SER A 168 -10.01 -5.13 -6.49
N TRP A 169 -8.82 -4.51 -6.50
CA TRP A 169 -8.59 -3.22 -7.14
C TRP A 169 -8.89 -3.24 -8.64
N LYS A 170 -8.46 -4.29 -9.36
CA LYS A 170 -8.71 -4.40 -10.79
C LYS A 170 -10.20 -4.61 -11.07
N CYS A 171 -10.89 -5.34 -10.19
CA CYS A 171 -12.34 -5.47 -10.21
C CYS A 171 -13.04 -4.11 -10.02
N MET A 172 -12.56 -3.31 -9.07
CA MET A 172 -13.06 -1.96 -8.84
C MET A 172 -12.85 -1.04 -10.03
N VAL A 173 -11.70 -1.12 -10.72
CA VAL A 173 -11.46 -0.34 -11.94
C VAL A 173 -12.48 -0.69 -13.02
N TYR A 174 -12.82 -1.97 -13.19
CA TYR A 174 -13.87 -2.36 -14.13
C TYR A 174 -15.22 -1.78 -13.74
N CYS A 175 -15.57 -1.83 -12.45
CA CYS A 175 -16.78 -1.19 -11.94
C CYS A 175 -16.77 0.34 -12.16
N LEU A 176 -15.62 1.02 -11.99
CA LEU A 176 -15.52 2.48 -12.23
C LEU A 176 -15.69 2.88 -13.70
N VAL A 177 -15.37 1.98 -14.63
CA VAL A 177 -15.54 2.19 -16.06
C VAL A 177 -16.96 1.84 -16.51
N GLU A 178 -17.60 0.87 -15.86
CA GLU A 178 -19.00 0.51 -16.10
C GLU A 178 -19.94 1.55 -15.48
N LYS A 179 -20.72 2.24 -16.32
CA LYS A 179 -21.51 3.41 -15.92
C LYS A 179 -22.60 3.06 -14.91
N THR A 180 -23.13 1.84 -14.98
CA THR A 180 -24.23 1.39 -14.13
C THR A 180 -23.76 0.68 -12.87
N CYS A 181 -22.44 0.52 -12.69
CA CYS A 181 -21.92 -0.18 -11.53
C CYS A 181 -21.93 0.68 -10.26
N VAL A 182 -22.42 0.08 -9.18
CA VAL A 182 -22.47 0.66 -7.83
C VAL A 182 -21.96 -0.28 -6.74
N SER A 183 -21.73 -1.56 -7.05
CA SER A 183 -21.04 -2.51 -6.15
C SER A 183 -20.37 -3.62 -6.96
N PHE A 184 -19.50 -4.42 -6.35
CA PHE A 184 -18.93 -5.59 -7.00
C PHE A 184 -18.58 -6.68 -5.98
N ASN A 185 -18.59 -7.93 -6.45
CA ASN A 185 -18.10 -9.08 -5.70
C ASN A 185 -16.77 -9.55 -6.31
N TYR A 186 -15.72 -9.63 -5.49
CA TYR A 186 -14.43 -10.15 -5.91
C TYR A 186 -14.18 -11.52 -5.30
N HIS A 187 -13.71 -12.46 -6.13
CA HIS A 187 -13.40 -13.82 -5.73
C HIS A 187 -11.88 -14.02 -5.67
N PRO A 188 -11.23 -13.94 -4.49
CA PRO A 188 -9.78 -13.96 -4.38
C PRO A 188 -9.15 -15.26 -4.89
N HIS A 189 -9.86 -16.39 -4.78
CA HIS A 189 -9.34 -17.71 -5.17
C HIS A 189 -9.44 -17.99 -6.66
N SER A 190 -10.55 -17.63 -7.30
CA SER A 190 -10.79 -17.89 -8.73
C SER A 190 -10.37 -16.73 -9.63
N GLY A 191 -10.18 -15.53 -9.05
CA GLY A 191 -9.95 -14.30 -9.79
C GLY A 191 -11.15 -13.86 -10.62
N ALA A 192 -12.36 -14.27 -10.23
CA ALA A 192 -13.61 -13.77 -10.82
C ALA A 192 -14.00 -12.43 -10.18
N CYS A 193 -14.64 -11.57 -10.97
CA CYS A 193 -15.12 -10.25 -10.58
C CYS A 193 -16.52 -10.04 -11.14
N GLU A 194 -17.51 -10.03 -10.25
CA GLU A 194 -18.92 -9.78 -10.55
C GLU A 194 -19.21 -8.29 -10.34
N ILE A 195 -19.56 -7.58 -11.41
CA ILE A 195 -19.88 -6.15 -11.39
C ILE A 195 -21.38 -6.01 -11.24
N ASN A 196 -21.85 -5.19 -10.28
CA ASN A 196 -23.27 -5.12 -9.92
C ASN A 196 -23.87 -3.73 -10.10
N ASN A 197 -25.15 -3.68 -10.49
CA ASN A 197 -25.92 -2.44 -10.64
C ASN A 197 -26.78 -2.04 -9.42
N SER A 198 -26.67 -2.77 -8.32
CA SER A 198 -27.37 -2.51 -7.06
C SER A 198 -26.41 -2.65 -5.87
N THR A 199 -26.83 -2.19 -4.69
CA THR A 199 -26.13 -2.39 -3.42
C THR A 199 -26.95 -3.29 -2.50
N GLY A 200 -26.37 -3.75 -1.40
CA GLY A 200 -27.07 -4.54 -0.38
C GLY A 200 -28.13 -3.71 0.34
N LEU A 201 -27.95 -2.39 0.39
CA LEU A 201 -28.96 -1.48 0.92
C LEU A 201 -30.18 -1.36 -0.01
N SER A 202 -29.97 -1.28 -1.34
CA SER A 202 -31.08 -1.17 -2.30
C SER A 202 -31.73 -2.52 -2.65
N SER A 203 -30.99 -3.62 -2.51
CA SER A 203 -31.45 -4.98 -2.78
C SER A 203 -31.11 -5.94 -1.63
N PRO A 204 -31.71 -5.77 -0.44
CA PRO A 204 -31.38 -6.59 0.74
C PRO A 204 -31.70 -8.08 0.56
N ASP A 205 -32.76 -8.41 -0.19
CA ASP A 205 -33.16 -9.81 -0.46
C ASP A 205 -32.14 -10.56 -1.34
N SER A 206 -31.33 -9.81 -2.08
CA SER A 206 -30.28 -10.33 -2.96
C SER A 206 -28.92 -10.40 -2.27
N LEU A 207 -28.77 -9.85 -1.06
CA LEU A 207 -27.53 -9.94 -0.29
C LEU A 207 -27.51 -11.27 0.47
N ARG A 208 -26.60 -12.18 0.11
CA ARG A 208 -26.58 -13.54 0.67
C ARG A 208 -25.19 -13.94 1.14
N GLU A 209 -25.17 -14.81 2.15
CA GLU A 209 -23.94 -15.36 2.69
C GLU A 209 -23.17 -16.14 1.61
N ARG A 210 -21.99 -15.63 1.25
CA ARG A 210 -21.07 -16.24 0.29
C ARG A 210 -19.64 -16.17 0.85
N PRO A 211 -19.28 -17.10 1.75
CA PRO A 211 -17.99 -17.09 2.42
C PRO A 211 -16.82 -17.13 1.43
N GLY A 212 -15.79 -16.31 1.68
CA GLY A 212 -14.60 -16.24 0.84
C GLY A 212 -14.76 -15.36 -0.41
N ILE A 213 -15.89 -14.68 -0.56
CA ILE A 213 -16.08 -13.61 -1.54
C ILE A 213 -16.00 -12.27 -0.80
N GLU A 214 -15.26 -11.33 -1.39
CA GLU A 214 -15.16 -9.98 -0.88
C GLU A 214 -16.20 -9.09 -1.57
N TYR A 215 -17.04 -8.41 -0.80
CA TYR A 215 -18.08 -7.52 -1.31
C TYR A 215 -17.75 -6.05 -1.06
N TYR A 216 -17.91 -5.23 -2.09
CA TYR A 216 -17.54 -3.82 -2.09
C TYR A 216 -18.67 -2.96 -2.62
N GLU A 217 -19.00 -1.90 -1.90
CA GLU A 217 -20.04 -0.93 -2.30
C GLU A 217 -19.42 0.43 -2.55
N LYS A 218 -19.95 1.14 -3.55
CA LYS A 218 -19.53 2.51 -3.83
C LYS A 218 -19.96 3.44 -2.68
N MET A 219 -19.07 4.35 -2.28
CA MET A 219 -19.39 5.40 -1.31
C MET A 219 -20.28 6.50 -1.92
#